data_AF-A0A543CRY0-F1
#
_entry.id   AF-A0A543CRY0-F1
#
_cell.length_a   1.000
_cell.length_b   1.000
_cell.length_c   1.000
_cell.angle_alpha   90.00
_cell.angle_beta   90.00
_cell.angle_gamma   90.00
#
_symmetry.space_group_name_H-M   'P 1'
#
loop_
_entity.id
_entity.type
_entity.pdbx_description
1 polymer ?
#
loop_
_entity_poly.entity_id
_entity_poly.type
_entity_poly.pdbx_seq_one_letter_code
_entity_poly.pdbx_strand_id
1 'polypeptide(L)' 'MLPEKKVTAATLAGAIATILVWVLHLTGVDIPSEVAAAITTVLAAVAGYMAPHTHRPDLEKPAPEASVAR' A
#
# COMPACT_ATOMS: atom_id res chain seq x y z
N MET A 1 11.67 10.82 12.12
CA MET A 1 10.36 10.52 11.50
C MET A 1 10.39 9.06 11.07
N LEU A 2 9.61 8.19 11.73
CA LEU A 2 9.45 6.80 11.26
C LEU A 2 8.38 6.82 10.15
N PRO A 3 8.60 6.14 9.02
CA PRO A 3 7.62 6.11 7.93
C PRO A 3 6.28 5.56 8.43
N GLU A 4 5.17 6.11 7.91
CA GLU A 4 3.84 5.62 8.24
C GLU A 4 3.73 4.15 7.86
N LYS A 5 3.07 3.34 8.72
CA LYS A 5 2.94 1.89 8.51
C LYS A 5 2.36 1.53 7.15
N LYS A 6 1.48 2.39 6.60
CA LYS A 6 0.92 2.25 5.25
C LYS A 6 1.98 2.35 4.15
N VAL A 7 2.95 3.27 4.28
CA VAL A 7 4.06 3.41 3.34
C VAL A 7 4.95 2.17 3.39
N THR A 8 5.32 1.71 4.59
CA THR A 8 6.14 0.50 4.75
C THR A 8 5.47 -0.74 4.18
N ALA A 9 4.16 -0.90 4.38
CA ALA A 9 3.39 -2.01 3.80
C ALA A 9 3.42 -1.98 2.26
N ALA A 10 3.22 -0.81 1.65
CA ALA A 10 3.27 -0.65 0.20
C ALA A 10 4.68 -0.94 -0.36
N THR A 11 5.74 -0.47 0.30
CA THR A 11 7.12 -0.75 -0.12
C THR A 11 7.43 -2.25 -0.07
N LEU A 12 6.99 -2.93 0.99
CA LEU A 12 7.19 -4.38 1.13
C LEU A 12 6.44 -5.16 0.05
N ALA A 13 5.22 -4.73 -0.32
CA ALA A 13 4.45 -5.34 -1.40
C ALA A 13 5.17 -5.29 -2.74
N GLY A 14 5.77 -4.13 -3.08
CA GLY A 14 6.57 -3.98 -4.29
C GLY A 14 7.77 -4.92 -4.31
N ALA A 15 8.51 -5.01 -3.20
CA ALA A 15 9.65 -5.92 -3.08
C ALA A 15 9.24 -7.40 -3.27
N ILE A 16 8.12 -7.81 -2.65
CA ILE A 16 7.58 -9.17 -2.82
C ILE A 16 7.19 -9.42 -4.28
N ALA A 17 6.57 -8.45 -4.94
CA ALA A 17 6.20 -8.55 -6.35
C ALA A 17 7.43 -8.78 -7.25
N THR A 18 8.49 -8.00 -7.02
CA THR A 18 9.75 -8.13 -7.76
C THR A 18 10.37 -9.51 -7.55
N ILE A 19 10.42 -10.00 -6.31
CA ILE A 19 10.97 -11.34 -6.01
C ILE A 19 10.14 -12.43 -6.68
N LEU A 20 8.81 -12.34 -6.65
CA LEU A 20 7.93 -13.31 -7.33
C LEU A 20 8.20 -13.36 -8.83
N VAL A 21 8.19 -12.21 -9.50
CA VAL A 21 8.45 -12.14 -10.96
C VAL A 21 9.84 -12.70 -11.28
N TRP A 22 10.85 -12.39 -10.46
CA TRP A 22 12.19 -12.93 -10.62
C TRP A 22 12.23 -14.45 -10.51
N VAL A 23 11.59 -15.03 -9.49
CA VAL A 23 11.52 -16.49 -9.30
C VAL A 23 10.78 -17.16 -10.44
N LEU A 24 9.67 -16.60 -10.93
CA LEU A 24 8.94 -17.18 -12.06
C LEU A 24 9.80 -17.15 -13.34
N HIS A 25 10.61 -16.11 -13.55
CA HIS A 25 11.54 -16.06 -14.68
C HIS A 25 12.58 -17.19 -14.65
N LEU A 26 13.04 -17.61 -13.46
CA LEU A 26 13.96 -18.76 -13.31
C LEU A 26 13.35 -20.08 -13.78
N THR A 27 12.02 -20.18 -13.82
CA THR A 27 11.32 -21.39 -14.31
C THR A 27 11.21 -21.46 -15.83
N GLY A 28 11.73 -20.47 -16.56
CA GLY A 28 11.65 -20.40 -18.02
C GLY A 28 10.28 -19.96 -18.55
N VAL A 29 9.38 -19.52 -17.65
CA VAL A 29 8.10 -18.91 -18.03
C VAL A 29 8.36 -17.49 -18.47
N ASP A 30 8.03 -17.18 -19.72
CA ASP A 30 8.05 -15.82 -20.22
C ASP A 30 6.89 -15.05 -19.59
N ILE A 31 7.22 -13.97 -18.85
CA ILE A 31 6.25 -13.14 -18.16
C ILE A 31 6.15 -11.81 -18.90
N PRO A 32 5.04 -11.53 -19.59
CA PRO A 32 4.77 -10.23 -20.17
C PRO A 32 4.79 -9.14 -19.09
N SER A 33 5.20 -7.93 -19.49
CA SER A 33 5.31 -6.79 -18.57
C SER A 33 3.97 -6.45 -17.91
N GLU A 34 2.86 -6.69 -18.61
CA GLU A 34 1.49 -6.52 -18.12
C GLU A 34 1.18 -7.45 -16.94
N VAL A 35 1.68 -8.69 -16.96
CA VAL A 35 1.47 -9.66 -15.87
C VAL A 35 2.29 -9.27 -14.64
N ALA A 36 3.52 -8.81 -14.82
CA ALA A 36 4.34 -8.30 -13.72
C ALA A 36 3.70 -7.07 -13.06
N ALA A 37 3.12 -6.16 -13.86
CA ALA A 37 2.38 -5.01 -13.37
C ALA A 37 1.10 -5.42 -12.62
N ALA A 38 0.37 -6.42 -13.13
CA ALA A 38 -0.82 -6.96 -12.46
C ALA A 38 -0.47 -7.55 -11.08
N ILE A 39 0.58 -8.38 -10.99
CA ILE A 39 1.05 -8.96 -9.72
C ILE A 39 1.40 -7.86 -8.72
N THR A 40 2.14 -6.83 -9.16
CA THR A 40 2.53 -5.70 -8.32
C THR A 40 1.31 -4.95 -7.79
N THR A 41 0.31 -4.72 -8.66
CA THR A 41 -0.93 -4.03 -8.30
C THR A 41 -1.74 -4.80 -7.27
N VAL A 42 -1.89 -6.12 -7.45
CA VAL A 42 -2.59 -6.99 -6.49
C VAL A 42 -1.90 -6.96 -5.14
N LEU A 43 -0.57 -7.08 -5.11
CA LEU A 43 0.19 -7.06 -3.86
C LEU A 43 0.10 -5.70 -3.16
N ALA A 44 0.16 -4.61 -3.92
CA ALA A 44 0.00 -3.26 -3.37
C ALA A 44 -1.41 -3.06 -2.79
N ALA A 45 -2.46 -3.56 -3.45
CA ALA A 45 -3.82 -3.50 -2.96
C ALA A 45 -4.00 -4.32 -1.67
N VAL A 46 -3.46 -5.55 -1.62
CA VAL A 46 -3.49 -6.41 -0.43
C VAL A 46 -2.75 -5.74 0.73
N ALA A 47 -1.56 -5.20 0.48
CA ALA A 47 -0.82 -4.49 1.52
C ALA A 47 -1.53 -3.22 2.00
N GLY A 48 -2.18 -2.48 1.10
CA GLY A 48 -3.01 -1.33 1.46
C GLY A 48 -4.22 -1.72 2.32
N TYR A 49 -4.85 -2.86 2.00
CA TYR A 49 -5.98 -3.40 2.75
C TYR A 49 -5.57 -3.88 4.16
N MET A 50 -4.44 -4.58 4.26
CA MET A 50 -3.92 -5.08 5.54
C MET A 50 -3.25 -3.99 6.38
N ALA A 51 -2.83 -2.87 5.77
CA ALA A 51 -2.13 -1.82 6.49
C ALA A 51 -3.03 -1.13 7.53
N PRO A 52 -2.68 -1.20 8.83
CA PRO A 52 -3.49 -0.66 9.91
C PRO A 52 -3.82 0.82 9.69
N HIS A 53 -5.06 1.23 9.98
CA HIS A 53 -5.41 2.63 10.11
C HIS A 53 -4.60 3.23 11.26
N THR A 54 -3.52 3.93 10.93
CA THR A 54 -2.79 4.73 11.91
C THR A 54 -3.73 5.84 12.33
N HIS A 55 -4.14 5.85 13.60
CA HIS A 55 -4.98 6.89 14.15
C HIS A 55 -4.17 8.19 14.13
N ARG A 56 -4.57 9.14 13.30
CA ARG A 56 -4.03 10.50 13.27
C ARG A 56 -4.70 11.28 14.41
N PRO A 57 -3.97 11.72 15.46
CA PRO A 57 -4.55 12.50 16.56
C PRO A 57 -4.98 13.91 16.12
N ASP A 58 -4.51 14.39 14.97
CA ASP A 58 -4.77 15.70 14.37
C ASP A 58 -6.04 15.77 13.51
N LEU A 59 -6.81 14.68 13.41
CA LEU A 59 -8.10 14.63 12.70
C LEU A 59 -9.33 14.76 13.63
N GLU A 60 -9.13 15.14 14.89
CA GLU A 60 -10.22 15.50 15.81
C GLU A 60 -11.04 16.63 15.14
N LYS A 61 -12.23 16.26 14.64
CA LYS A 61 -13.15 17.16 13.94
C LYS A 61 -13.36 18.39 14.84
N PRO A 62 -13.15 19.63 14.35
CA PRO A 62 -13.40 20.81 15.18
C PRO A 62 -14.86 20.74 15.65
N ALA A 63 -15.06 20.95 16.95
CA ALA A 63 -16.34 20.80 17.61
C ALA A 63 -17.44 21.54 16.82
N PRO A 64 -18.67 20.98 16.75
CA PRO A 64 -19.79 21.52 15.97
C PRO A 64 -20.20 22.96 16.36
N GLU A 65 -19.61 23.53 17.40
CA GLU A 65 -19.94 24.83 17.98
C GLU A 65 -19.42 26.03 17.16
N ALA A 66 -18.44 25.84 16.28
CA ALA A 66 -17.85 26.95 15.53
C ALA A 66 -18.68 27.43 14.31
N SER A 67 -19.72 26.69 13.90
CA SER A 67 -20.50 27.02 12.69
C SER A 67 -21.86 27.68 12.98
N VAL A 68 -22.29 27.78 14.25
CA VAL A 68 -23.65 28.25 14.61
C VAL A 68 -23.65 29.70 15.13
N ALA A 69 -22.48 30.31 15.31
CA ALA A 69 -22.33 31.64 15.91
C ALA A 69 -21.98 32.77 14.92
N ARG A 70 -22.32 32.64 13.63
CA ARG A 70 -22.11 33.73 12.66
C ARG A 70 -23.27 33.89 11.68
#